data_AF-A0A7W1ZEQ6-F1
#
_entry.id   AF-A0A7W1ZEQ6-F1
#
_cell.length_a   1.000
_cell.length_b   1.000
_cell.length_c   1.000
_cell.angle_alpha   90.00
_cell.angle_beta   90.00
_cell.angle_gamma   90.00
#
_symmetry.space_group_name_H-M   'P 1'
#
loop_
_entity.id
_entity.type
_entity.pdbx_description
1 polymer ?
#
loop_
_entity_poly.entity_id
_entity_poly.type
_entity_poly.pdbx_seq_one_letter_code
_entity_poly.pdbx_strand_id
1 'polypeptide(L)'
;SYGRAYLLTAGQFADVAAQEMHRVPDTDLDLTGLWANGHAVLGPGRYERLLVVGELGGSPVVTFTASWTQDDVERNAPVAAYLKTMAVGLREGHNLDDAAVVDYLYARPGVSPPWTRAGLTTALGIRSEA
;
A
#
# COMPACT_ATOMS: atom_id res chain seq x y z
N SER A 1 -1.82 7.00 -9.41
CA SER A 1 -1.92 5.94 -8.39
C SER A 1 -3.04 6.32 -7.43
N TYR A 2 -3.71 5.35 -6.81
CA TYR A 2 -4.69 5.62 -5.76
C TYR A 2 -4.08 5.35 -4.37
N GLY A 3 -4.55 6.07 -3.36
CA GLY A 3 -4.15 5.90 -1.97
C GLY A 3 -5.13 6.60 -1.04
N ARG A 4 -5.13 6.22 0.24
CA ARG A 4 -5.87 6.92 1.30
C ARG A 4 -4.85 7.40 2.32
N ALA A 5 -4.90 8.69 2.64
CA ALA A 5 -4.08 9.28 3.68
C ALA A 5 -4.88 9.32 4.99
N TYR A 6 -4.22 9.03 6.09
CA TYR A 6 -4.77 9.16 7.44
C TYR A 6 -3.96 10.20 8.19
N LEU A 7 -4.63 11.14 8.85
CA LEU A 7 -3.96 12.11 9.72
C LEU A 7 -3.73 11.46 11.08
N LEU A 8 -2.46 11.23 11.40
CA LEU A 8 -2.02 10.53 12.61
C LEU A 8 -1.07 11.42 13.41
N THR A 9 -1.04 11.21 14.72
CA THR A 9 0.06 11.72 15.55
C THR A 9 1.34 10.92 15.27
N ALA A 10 2.50 11.45 15.70
CA ALA A 10 3.77 10.75 15.57
C ALA A 10 3.77 9.38 16.27
N GLY A 11 3.17 9.28 17.47
CA GLY A 11 3.04 8.00 18.19
C GLY A 11 2.13 7.00 17.47
N GLN A 12 0.98 7.44 16.95
CA GLN A 12 0.10 6.57 16.16
C GLN A 12 0.78 6.08 14.88
N PHE A 13 1.56 6.95 14.23
CA PHE A 13 2.35 6.55 13.08
C PHE A 13 3.44 5.53 13.46
N ALA A 14 4.11 5.73 14.60
CA ALA A 14 5.10 4.77 15.13
C ALA A 14 4.47 3.40 15.39
N ASP A 15 3.27 3.35 15.97
CA ASP A 15 2.56 2.10 16.23
C ASP A 15 2.22 1.34 14.95
N VAL A 16 1.72 2.04 13.93
CA VAL A 16 1.40 1.44 12.62
C VAL A 16 2.67 0.94 11.93
N ALA A 17 3.73 1.76 11.91
CA ALA A 17 5.00 1.37 11.32
C ALA A 17 5.63 0.17 12.06
N ALA A 18 5.54 0.10 13.39
CA ALA A 18 6.02 -1.03 14.16
C ALA A 18 5.29 -2.33 13.77
N GLN A 19 3.96 -2.30 13.63
CA GLN A 19 3.18 -3.47 13.21
C GLN A 19 3.61 -3.97 11.83
N GLU A 20 3.83 -3.07 10.89
CA GLU A 20 4.25 -3.37 9.51
C GLU A 20 5.69 -3.89 9.43
N MET A 21 6.53 -3.47 10.38
CA MET A 21 7.87 -4.01 10.59
C MET A 21 7.88 -5.31 11.41
N HIS A 22 6.72 -5.85 11.77
CA HIS A 22 6.55 -7.02 12.64
C HIS A 22 7.23 -6.87 14.02
N ARG A 23 7.17 -5.65 14.58
CA ARG A 23 7.66 -5.29 15.90
C ARG A 23 6.48 -5.05 16.85
N VAL A 24 6.75 -5.13 18.15
CA VAL A 24 5.78 -4.71 19.17
C VAL A 24 5.70 -3.18 19.18
N PRO A 25 4.50 -2.57 19.10
CA PRO A 25 4.31 -1.14 19.33
C PRO A 25 4.59 -0.79 20.79
N ASP A 26 5.80 -0.33 21.09
CA ASP A 26 6.22 0.01 22.46
C ASP A 26 7.27 1.13 22.52
N THR A 27 7.66 1.69 21.38
CA THR A 27 8.71 2.72 21.33
C THR A 27 8.47 3.66 20.16
N ASP A 28 8.68 4.95 20.42
CA ASP A 28 8.66 5.97 19.39
C ASP A 28 9.78 5.75 18.36
N LEU A 29 9.47 6.02 17.09
CA LEU A 29 10.47 5.95 16.02
C LEU A 29 11.32 7.22 15.99
N ASP A 30 12.62 7.07 15.77
CA ASP A 30 13.48 8.21 15.43
C ASP A 30 13.20 8.66 13.99
N LEU A 31 12.46 9.77 13.87
CA LEU A 31 12.08 10.37 12.59
C LEU A 31 13.06 11.47 12.13
N THR A 32 14.15 11.71 12.86
CA THR A 32 15.10 12.80 12.56
C THR A 32 15.62 12.71 11.13
N GLY A 33 16.03 11.51 10.71
CA GLY A 33 16.50 11.26 9.34
C GLY A 33 15.43 11.49 8.28
N LEU A 34 14.18 11.12 8.58
CA LEU A 34 13.03 11.30 7.67
C LEU A 34 12.80 12.78 7.40
N TRP A 35 12.81 13.62 8.44
CA TRP A 35 12.56 15.05 8.29
C TRP A 35 13.74 15.79 7.67
N ALA A 36 14.97 15.35 7.93
CA ALA A 36 16.16 15.95 7.33
C ALA A 36 16.31 15.62 5.83
N ASN A 37 15.98 14.39 5.43
CA ASN A 37 16.35 13.87 4.10
C ASN A 37 15.13 13.48 3.23
N GLY A 38 13.91 13.65 3.74
CA GLY A 38 12.69 13.14 3.12
C GLY A 38 12.55 11.60 3.16
N HIS A 39 13.49 10.89 3.79
CA HIS A 39 13.46 9.43 3.94
C HIS A 39 14.34 8.95 5.10
N ALA A 40 14.03 7.75 5.61
CA ALA A 40 14.85 7.05 6.60
C ALA A 40 14.78 5.53 6.40
N VAL A 41 15.77 4.79 6.91
CA VAL A 41 15.74 3.31 6.97
C VAL A 41 15.91 2.91 8.44
N LEU A 42 14.93 2.19 8.98
CA LEU A 42 14.80 1.89 10.41
C LEU A 42 15.19 0.46 10.79
N GLY A 43 15.78 -0.29 9.85
CA GLY A 43 16.22 -1.67 10.04
C GLY A 43 16.43 -2.43 8.73
N PRO A 44 16.72 -3.74 8.81
CA PRO A 44 16.97 -4.61 7.65
C PRO A 44 15.74 -5.39 7.14
N GLY A 45 14.60 -5.32 7.84
CA GLY A 45 13.32 -5.93 7.46
C GLY A 45 12.68 -5.38 6.19
N ARG A 46 11.48 -5.91 5.89
CA ARG A 46 10.79 -5.69 4.60
C ARG A 46 10.09 -4.35 4.44
N TYR A 47 9.76 -3.65 5.52
CA TYR A 47 9.02 -2.37 5.48
C TYR A 47 9.74 -1.27 6.27
N GLU A 48 11.07 -1.31 6.24
CA GLU A 48 11.91 -0.47 7.08
C GLU A 48 12.19 0.91 6.51
N ARG A 49 11.81 1.15 5.25
CA ARG A 49 12.09 2.42 4.59
C ARG A 49 10.90 3.36 4.72
N LEU A 50 11.08 4.49 5.39
CA LEU A 50 10.14 5.60 5.42
C LEU A 50 10.42 6.59 4.29
N LEU A 51 9.37 7.16 3.70
CA LEU A 51 9.45 8.13 2.61
C LEU A 51 8.38 9.22 2.78
N VAL A 52 8.78 10.49 2.66
CA VAL A 52 7.85 11.58 2.41
C VAL A 52 7.48 11.56 0.92
N VAL A 53 6.19 11.38 0.62
CA VAL A 53 5.67 11.24 -0.76
C VAL A 53 4.90 12.47 -1.24
N GLY A 54 4.79 13.50 -0.40
CA GLY A 54 4.15 14.76 -0.72
C GLY A 54 3.66 15.48 0.52
N GLU A 55 2.75 16.43 0.29
CA GLU A 55 2.08 17.20 1.33
C GLU A 55 0.57 17.22 1.05
N LEU A 56 -0.23 17.14 2.12
CA LEU A 56 -1.68 17.26 2.05
C LEU A 56 -2.17 18.13 3.21
N GLY A 57 -2.81 19.26 2.88
CA GLY A 57 -3.36 20.18 3.89
C GLY A 57 -2.31 20.73 4.86
N GLY A 58 -1.10 21.03 4.39
CA GLY A 58 0.00 21.52 5.22
C GLY A 58 0.72 20.44 6.03
N SER A 59 0.35 19.17 5.90
CA SER A 59 0.98 18.04 6.60
C SER A 59 1.74 17.13 5.63
N PRO A 60 2.94 16.65 5.99
CA PRO A 60 3.68 15.72 5.15
C PRO A 60 2.94 14.37 5.07
N VAL A 61 2.86 13.81 3.86
CA VAL A 61 2.35 12.45 3.64
C VAL A 61 3.53 11.50 3.68
N VAL A 62 3.54 10.60 4.65
CA VAL A 62 4.61 9.61 4.86
C VAL A 62 4.09 8.21 4.53
N THR A 63 4.91 7.40 3.89
CA THR A 63 4.67 5.97 3.69
C THR A 63 5.86 5.15 4.16
N PHE A 64 5.64 3.86 4.39
CA PHE A 64 6.68 2.86 4.62
C PHE A 64 6.65 1.82 3.50
N THR A 65 7.82 1.39 3.06
CA THR A 65 7.99 0.47 1.94
C THR A 65 9.23 -0.39 2.12
N ALA A 66 9.37 -1.39 1.27
CA ALA A 66 10.62 -2.11 1.11
C ALA A 66 11.78 -1.21 0.72
N SER A 67 12.95 -1.54 1.24
CA SER A 67 14.22 -0.86 0.93
C SER A 67 14.78 -1.25 -0.43
N TRP A 68 14.29 -2.33 -1.04
CA TRP A 68 14.64 -2.79 -2.37
C TRP A 68 13.67 -2.29 -3.44
N THR A 69 14.13 -2.32 -4.68
CA THR A 69 13.37 -1.94 -5.88
C THR A 69 12.56 -3.12 -6.42
N GLN A 70 11.64 -2.85 -7.34
CA GLN A 70 10.82 -3.90 -7.94
C GLN A 70 11.62 -4.92 -8.77
N ASP A 71 12.83 -4.57 -9.20
CA ASP A 71 13.69 -5.44 -10.01
C ASP A 71 14.62 -6.31 -9.15
N ASP A 72 14.70 -6.03 -7.84
CA ASP A 72 15.49 -6.79 -6.88
C ASP A 72 14.78 -8.06 -6.39
N VAL A 73 13.49 -8.24 -6.73
CA VAL A 73 12.67 -9.35 -6.22
C VAL A 73 11.80 -9.99 -7.28
N GLU A 74 11.59 -11.30 -7.14
CA GLU A 74 10.62 -12.02 -7.96
C GLU A 74 9.19 -11.55 -7.65
N ARG A 75 8.44 -11.22 -8.70
CA ARG A 75 7.06 -10.75 -8.58
C ARG A 75 6.14 -11.96 -8.38
N ASN A 76 5.60 -12.10 -7.17
CA ASN A 76 4.59 -13.10 -6.86
C ASN A 76 3.17 -12.57 -7.14
N ALA A 77 2.32 -13.44 -7.70
CA ALA A 77 0.92 -13.12 -7.92
C ALA A 77 0.21 -12.87 -6.57
N PRO A 78 -0.52 -11.76 -6.40
CA PRO A 78 -1.29 -11.55 -5.19
C PRO A 78 -2.42 -12.58 -5.07
N VAL A 79 -2.70 -13.02 -3.84
CA VAL A 79 -3.83 -13.92 -3.56
C VAL A 79 -5.16 -13.18 -3.68
N ALA A 80 -6.24 -13.91 -3.98
CA ALA A 80 -7.57 -13.34 -4.16
C ALA A 80 -8.03 -12.49 -2.96
N ALA A 81 -7.75 -12.91 -1.74
CA ALA A 81 -8.12 -12.18 -0.52
C ALA A 81 -7.48 -10.78 -0.47
N TYR A 82 -6.22 -10.66 -0.85
CA TYR A 82 -5.52 -9.38 -0.89
C TYR A 82 -6.10 -8.45 -1.97
N LEU A 83 -6.42 -9.00 -3.15
CA LEU A 83 -7.08 -8.26 -4.23
C LEU A 83 -8.46 -7.74 -3.80
N LYS A 84 -9.24 -8.54 -3.05
CA LYS A 84 -10.52 -8.10 -2.48
C LYS A 84 -10.35 -6.91 -1.54
N THR A 85 -9.36 -6.95 -0.63
CA THR A 85 -9.06 -5.83 0.27
C THR A 85 -8.74 -4.55 -0.51
N MET A 86 -7.88 -4.65 -1.53
CA MET A 86 -7.56 -3.52 -2.40
C MET A 86 -8.79 -2.97 -3.13
N ALA A 87 -9.64 -3.86 -3.66
CA ALA A 87 -10.87 -3.47 -4.35
C ALA A 87 -11.84 -2.71 -3.44
N VAL A 88 -12.00 -3.14 -2.18
CA VAL A 88 -12.82 -2.42 -1.19
C VAL A 88 -12.30 -1.00 -0.99
N GLY A 89 -10.98 -0.84 -0.75
CA GLY A 89 -10.38 0.48 -0.56
C GLY A 89 -10.50 1.41 -1.78
N LEU A 90 -10.41 0.85 -2.99
CA LEU A 90 -10.59 1.60 -4.24
C LEU A 90 -12.03 2.09 -4.42
N ARG A 91 -13.02 1.24 -4.12
CA ARG A 91 -14.44 1.61 -4.19
C ARG A 91 -14.79 2.66 -3.15
N GLU A 92 -14.44 2.43 -1.89
CA GLU A 92 -14.79 3.34 -0.78
C GLU A 92 -13.99 4.65 -0.80
N GLY A 93 -12.73 4.61 -1.24
CA GLY A 93 -11.83 5.76 -1.18
C GLY A 93 -11.89 6.65 -2.41
N HIS A 94 -12.25 6.08 -3.56
CA HIS A 94 -12.13 6.75 -4.87
C HIS A 94 -13.37 6.58 -5.75
N ASN A 95 -14.44 5.98 -5.23
CA ASN A 95 -15.71 5.75 -5.94
C ASN A 95 -15.53 5.05 -7.29
N LEU A 96 -14.52 4.17 -7.41
CA LEU A 96 -14.35 3.39 -8.63
C LEU A 96 -15.46 2.35 -8.72
N ASP A 97 -16.05 2.23 -9.90
CA ASP A 97 -16.96 1.14 -10.22
C ASP A 97 -16.19 -0.18 -10.43
N ASP A 98 -16.94 -1.27 -10.58
CA ASP A 98 -16.39 -2.62 -10.70
C ASP A 98 -15.48 -2.79 -11.91
N ALA A 99 -15.82 -2.18 -13.05
CA ALA A 99 -15.00 -2.23 -14.26
C ALA A 99 -13.67 -1.48 -14.06
N ALA A 100 -13.73 -0.27 -13.50
CA ALA A 100 -12.56 0.55 -13.21
C ALA A 100 -11.63 -0.11 -12.19
N VAL A 101 -12.17 -0.80 -11.18
CA VAL A 101 -11.36 -1.58 -10.22
C VAL A 101 -10.63 -2.73 -10.92
N VAL A 102 -11.32 -3.51 -11.76
CA VAL A 102 -10.71 -4.63 -12.51
C VAL A 102 -9.61 -4.11 -13.42
N ASP A 103 -9.85 -3.04 -14.17
CA ASP A 103 -8.84 -2.46 -15.06
C ASP A 103 -7.63 -1.90 -14.30
N TYR A 104 -7.88 -1.21 -13.17
CA TYR A 104 -6.79 -0.69 -12.34
C TYR A 104 -5.89 -1.81 -11.81
N LEU A 105 -6.48 -2.88 -11.26
CA LEU A 105 -5.76 -4.02 -10.72
C LEU A 105 -5.04 -4.80 -11.82
N TYR A 106 -5.70 -5.06 -12.95
CA TYR A 106 -5.11 -5.78 -14.07
C TYR A 106 -3.87 -5.07 -14.65
N ALA A 107 -3.84 -3.73 -14.61
CA ALA A 107 -2.71 -2.94 -15.06
C ALA A 107 -1.50 -2.96 -14.09
N ARG A 108 -1.58 -3.60 -12.91
CA ARG A 108 -0.48 -3.63 -11.94
C ARG A 108 0.53 -4.73 -12.28
N PRO A 109 1.85 -4.44 -12.23
CA PRO A 109 2.88 -5.47 -12.30
C PRO A 109 2.66 -6.54 -11.21
N GLY A 110 2.74 -7.82 -11.59
CA GLY A 110 2.50 -8.95 -10.69
C GLY A 110 1.05 -9.45 -10.65
N VAL A 111 0.07 -8.62 -11.04
CA VAL A 111 -1.32 -9.08 -11.23
C VAL A 111 -1.48 -9.71 -12.61
N SER A 112 -1.07 -9.02 -13.67
CA SER A 112 -0.99 -9.59 -15.02
C SER A 112 0.44 -10.05 -15.32
N PRO A 113 0.65 -11.20 -15.99
CA PRO A 113 -0.34 -12.14 -16.52
C PRO A 113 -1.00 -13.17 -15.56
N PRO A 114 -0.58 -13.40 -14.29
CA PRO A 114 -1.17 -14.45 -13.44
C PRO A 114 -2.69 -14.41 -13.28
N TRP A 115 -3.27 -13.21 -13.34
CA TRP A 115 -4.71 -12.97 -13.30
C TRP A 115 -5.20 -12.49 -14.66
N THR A 116 -6.32 -13.06 -15.13
CA THR A 116 -7.10 -12.49 -16.23
C THR A 116 -8.15 -11.52 -15.68
N ARG A 117 -8.66 -10.60 -16.51
CA ARG A 117 -9.79 -9.73 -16.11
C ARG A 117 -11.02 -10.52 -15.66
N ALA A 118 -11.33 -11.62 -16.35
CA ALA A 118 -12.41 -12.52 -15.95
C ALA A 118 -12.12 -13.18 -14.58
N GLY A 119 -10.88 -13.62 -14.35
CA GLY A 119 -10.44 -14.15 -13.06
C GLY A 119 -10.55 -13.13 -11.93
N LEU A 120 -10.19 -11.86 -12.18
CA LEU A 120 -10.38 -10.76 -11.24
C LEU A 120 -11.87 -10.52 -10.97
N THR A 121 -12.71 -10.46 -11.99
CA THR A 121 -14.17 -10.28 -11.85
C THR A 121 -14.75 -11.35 -10.92
N THR A 122 -14.42 -12.63 -11.18
CA THR A 122 -14.83 -13.76 -10.33
C THR A 122 -14.26 -13.66 -8.93
N ALA A 123 -12.97 -13.37 -8.78
CA ALA A 123 -12.32 -13.26 -7.47
C ALA A 123 -12.91 -12.12 -6.64
N LEU A 124 -13.34 -11.03 -7.26
CA LEU A 124 -13.93 -9.87 -6.59
C LEU A 124 -15.43 -10.02 -6.33
N GLY A 125 -16.06 -11.12 -6.77
CA GLY A 125 -17.49 -11.36 -6.60
C GLY A 125 -18.37 -10.38 -7.38
N ILE A 126 -17.83 -9.79 -8.45
CA ILE A 126 -18.55 -8.86 -9.33
C ILE A 126 -19.54 -9.68 -10.15
N ARG A 127 -20.82 -9.34 -10.08
CA ARG A 127 -21.86 -10.00 -10.88
C ARG A 127 -21.87 -9.36 -12.26
N SER A 128 -21.87 -10.16 -13.32
CA SER A 128 -22.24 -9.66 -14.64
C SER A 128 -23.69 -9.20 -14.59
N GLU A 129 -23.96 -7.98 -15.03
CA GLU A 129 -25.33 -7.58 -15.36
C GLU A 129 -25.79 -8.47 -16.53
N ALA A 130 -26.94 -9.12 -16.33
CA ALA A 130 -27.61 -9.95 -17.32
C ALA A 130 -28.61 -9.11 -18.12
#